data_AF-A0A6B3SWK6-F1
#
_entry.id   AF-A0A6B3SWK6-F1
#
_cell.length_a   1.000
_cell.length_b   1.000
_cell.length_c   1.000
_cell.angle_alpha   90.00
_cell.angle_beta   90.00
_cell.angle_gamma   90.00
#
_symmetry.space_group_name_H-M   'P 1'
#
loop_
_entity.id
_entity.type
_entity.pdbx_description
1 polymer ?
#
loop_
_entity_poly.entity_id
_entity_poly.type
_entity_poly.pdbx_seq_one_letter_code
_entity_poly.pdbx_strand_id
1 'polypeptide(L)'
;MASVSEYEKLHADALEDLNRNKTALKLRNLGAEVHDIELAKNRCPTCHQDVADSLLIEVVDGPQMDLEANIEYLKKQTSMLDRQIAGGQKAVKDTERLLCDLSQKIEETRSLLGDLRTDVATDATASRAVVRQQIQIELETERLQKTEVEAGKLLQNLDQIAERLRLNQAARAKVPKEYYSEEDKRKIGVFEKLFRANASAFEYESAPIRDIRINEDTLVPFLSNIELREINLTPTSKAQRPTLSTTDIKADSSASDFVRLILSYLLALHQASALPEGGRRHPGILMLDEPGQHSMAQSSQRALLQQIAACTSLQGIVAASFDESPEVFREVTHGIEFKLIELDAKSIAPLINNNSENSSND
;
A
#
# COMPACT_ATOMS: atom_id res chain seq x y z
N MET A 1 -40.96 -16.61 -3.75
CA MET A 1 -39.90 -15.62 -3.48
C MET A 1 -38.88 -16.32 -2.61
N ALA A 2 -37.61 -16.29 -3.01
CA ALA A 2 -36.55 -16.96 -2.26
C ALA A 2 -36.46 -16.37 -0.84
N SER A 3 -36.32 -17.24 0.16
CA SER A 3 -36.16 -16.79 1.55
C SER A 3 -34.80 -16.11 1.76
N VAL A 4 -34.67 -15.24 2.78
CA VAL A 4 -33.38 -14.64 3.15
C VAL A 4 -32.32 -15.73 3.38
N SER A 5 -32.71 -16.89 3.92
CA SER A 5 -31.83 -18.05 4.10
C SER A 5 -31.32 -18.65 2.78
N GLU A 6 -32.13 -18.65 1.72
CA GLU A 6 -31.68 -19.09 0.38
C GLU A 6 -30.64 -18.13 -0.20
N TYR A 7 -30.84 -16.81 -0.03
CA TYR A 7 -29.84 -15.82 -0.45
C TYR A 7 -28.53 -15.93 0.34
N GLU A 8 -28.60 -16.22 1.65
CA GLU A 8 -27.42 -16.46 2.49
C GLU A 8 -26.63 -17.70 2.04
N LYS A 9 -27.32 -18.79 1.67
CA LYS A 9 -26.66 -19.98 1.11
C LYS A 9 -26.00 -19.70 -0.23
N LEU A 10 -26.73 -19.05 -1.16
CA LEU A 10 -26.19 -18.66 -2.47
C LEU A 10 -24.99 -17.70 -2.34
N HIS A 11 -25.00 -16.84 -1.32
CA HIS A 11 -23.87 -15.95 -1.04
C HIS A 11 -22.65 -16.73 -0.53
N ALA A 12 -22.86 -17.68 0.39
CA ALA A 12 -21.79 -18.53 0.90
C ALA A 12 -21.13 -19.35 -0.22
N ASP A 13 -21.93 -19.97 -1.09
CA ASP A 13 -21.45 -20.73 -2.24
C ASP A 13 -20.65 -19.83 -3.21
N ALA A 14 -21.19 -18.66 -3.55
CA ALA A 14 -20.50 -17.69 -4.43
C ALA A 14 -19.20 -17.15 -3.81
N LEU A 15 -19.13 -17.01 -2.48
CA LEU A 15 -17.93 -16.59 -1.78
C LEU A 15 -16.86 -17.67 -1.75
N GLU A 16 -17.26 -18.93 -1.56
CA GLU A 16 -16.37 -20.07 -1.65
C GLU A 16 -15.76 -20.17 -3.06
N ASP A 17 -16.59 -20.08 -4.09
CA ASP A 17 -16.14 -20.08 -5.49
C ASP A 17 -15.22 -18.89 -5.78
N LEU A 18 -15.53 -17.70 -5.27
CA LEU A 18 -14.67 -16.53 -5.44
C LEU A 18 -13.28 -16.76 -4.81
N ASN A 19 -13.22 -17.39 -3.64
CA ASN A 19 -11.96 -17.68 -2.96
C ASN A 19 -11.15 -18.77 -3.70
N ARG A 20 -11.82 -19.81 -4.22
CA ARG A 20 -11.19 -20.82 -5.06
C ARG A 20 -10.56 -20.20 -6.31
N ASN A 21 -11.31 -19.36 -7.03
CA ASN A 21 -10.82 -18.67 -8.23
C ASN A 21 -9.66 -17.70 -7.93
N LYS A 22 -9.74 -16.93 -6.83
CA LYS A 22 -8.61 -16.08 -6.39
C LYS A 22 -7.36 -16.88 -6.04
N THR A 23 -7.53 -18.05 -5.43
CA THR A 23 -6.41 -18.94 -5.09
C THR A 23 -5.77 -19.51 -6.35
N ALA A 24 -6.58 -19.93 -7.32
CA ALA A 24 -6.09 -20.36 -8.63
C ALA A 24 -5.31 -19.24 -9.34
N LEU A 25 -5.83 -18.01 -9.35
CA LEU A 25 -5.14 -16.86 -9.93
C LEU A 25 -3.80 -16.57 -9.23
N LYS A 26 -3.78 -16.65 -7.90
CA LYS A 26 -2.55 -16.46 -7.12
C LYS A 26 -1.50 -17.53 -7.42
N LEU A 27 -1.91 -18.78 -7.62
CA LEU A 27 -1.01 -19.86 -8.03
C LEU A 27 -0.49 -19.65 -9.46
N ARG A 28 -1.34 -19.17 -10.38
CA ARG A 28 -0.93 -18.80 -11.75
C ARG A 28 0.16 -17.73 -11.74
N ASN A 29 -0.06 -16.64 -11.00
CA ASN A 29 0.88 -15.52 -10.96
C ASN A 29 2.19 -15.87 -10.22
N LEU A 30 2.13 -16.63 -9.12
CA LEU A 30 3.33 -16.95 -8.33
C LEU A 30 4.16 -18.10 -8.92
N GLY A 31 3.52 -19.07 -9.57
CA GLY A 31 4.20 -20.27 -10.07
C GLY A 31 4.55 -20.23 -11.56
N ALA A 32 3.68 -19.65 -12.38
CA ALA A 32 3.72 -19.85 -13.82
C ALA A 32 4.34 -18.63 -14.57
N GLU A 33 4.10 -17.41 -14.08
CA GLU A 33 4.74 -16.19 -14.61
C GLU A 33 6.22 -16.07 -14.21
N VAL A 34 6.60 -16.57 -13.02
CA VAL A 34 8.00 -16.51 -12.51
C VAL A 34 8.97 -17.40 -13.32
N HIS A 35 8.45 -18.44 -13.97
CA HIS A 35 9.23 -19.41 -14.74
C HIS A 35 8.96 -19.37 -16.27
N ASP A 36 8.29 -18.32 -16.75
CA ASP A 36 7.93 -18.08 -18.16
C ASP A 36 7.42 -19.33 -18.91
N ILE A 37 6.53 -20.09 -18.25
CA ILE A 37 5.99 -21.34 -18.80
C ILE A 37 4.93 -20.98 -19.85
N GLU A 38 5.08 -21.42 -21.10
CA GLU A 38 4.13 -21.08 -22.18
C GLU A 38 2.69 -21.52 -21.89
N LEU A 39 2.49 -22.59 -21.12
CA LEU A 39 1.17 -23.02 -20.60
C LEU A 39 0.48 -21.97 -19.74
N ALA A 40 1.25 -21.12 -19.04
CA ALA A 40 0.71 -20.01 -18.24
C ALA A 40 0.05 -18.92 -19.10
N LYS A 41 0.51 -18.78 -20.34
CA LYS A 41 -0.03 -17.87 -21.36
C LYS A 41 -1.11 -18.55 -22.19
N ASN A 42 -1.69 -19.64 -21.68
CA ASN A 42 -2.64 -20.49 -22.37
C ASN A 42 -2.10 -21.05 -23.70
N ARG A 43 -0.78 -21.32 -23.81
CA ARG A 43 -0.18 -21.88 -25.02
C ARG A 43 0.50 -23.21 -24.75
N CYS A 44 0.20 -24.21 -25.56
CA CYS A 44 0.83 -25.51 -25.45
C CYS A 44 2.31 -25.41 -25.86
N PRO A 45 3.28 -25.80 -25.01
CA PRO A 45 4.71 -25.70 -25.33
C PRO A 45 5.16 -26.66 -26.45
N THR A 46 4.31 -27.60 -26.86
CA THR A 46 4.63 -28.61 -27.88
C THR A 46 4.10 -28.20 -29.26
N CYS A 47 2.89 -27.65 -29.33
CA CYS A 47 2.21 -27.33 -30.60
C CYS A 47 1.76 -25.87 -30.73
N HIS A 48 2.02 -25.04 -29.72
CA HIS A 48 1.69 -23.61 -29.65
C HIS A 48 0.20 -23.28 -29.85
N GLN A 49 -0.67 -24.28 -29.72
CA GLN A 49 -2.11 -24.10 -29.75
C GLN A 49 -2.60 -23.50 -28.43
N ASP A 50 -3.68 -22.71 -28.52
CA ASP A 50 -4.33 -22.16 -27.34
C ASP A 50 -4.96 -23.29 -26.50
N VAL A 51 -4.61 -23.33 -25.23
CA VAL A 51 -5.13 -24.27 -24.24
C VAL A 51 -6.24 -23.56 -23.48
N ALA A 52 -7.47 -24.07 -23.55
CA ALA A 52 -8.55 -23.53 -22.75
C ALA A 52 -8.39 -23.93 -21.27
N ASP A 53 -8.83 -23.07 -20.36
CA ASP A 53 -8.77 -23.31 -18.90
C ASP A 53 -9.65 -24.48 -18.43
N SER A 54 -10.60 -24.93 -19.26
CA SER A 54 -11.49 -26.04 -18.94
C SER A 54 -11.26 -27.22 -19.88
N LEU A 55 -11.07 -28.41 -19.30
CA LEU A 55 -10.98 -29.69 -20.03
C LEU A 55 -12.33 -30.15 -20.63
N LEU A 56 -13.41 -29.38 -20.41
CA LEU A 56 -14.78 -29.71 -20.82
C LEU A 56 -15.28 -28.85 -22.00
N ILE A 57 -14.38 -28.43 -22.89
CA ILE A 57 -14.71 -27.61 -24.07
C ILE A 57 -15.82 -28.25 -24.92
N GLU A 58 -15.87 -29.58 -24.99
CA GLU A 58 -16.84 -30.32 -25.81
C GLU A 58 -18.22 -30.53 -25.14
N VAL A 59 -18.34 -30.29 -23.82
CA VAL A 59 -19.56 -30.60 -23.05
C VAL A 59 -20.32 -29.33 -22.65
N VAL A 60 -19.65 -28.18 -22.61
CA VAL A 60 -20.23 -26.92 -22.14
C VAL A 60 -20.37 -25.96 -23.33
N ASP A 61 -21.59 -25.85 -23.86
CA ASP A 61 -21.94 -24.85 -24.89
C ASP A 61 -22.00 -23.45 -24.26
N GLY A 62 -20.98 -22.63 -24.51
CA GLY A 62 -20.96 -21.22 -24.11
C GLY A 62 -19.54 -20.62 -24.09
N PRO A 63 -19.40 -19.29 -24.27
CA PRO A 63 -18.11 -18.62 -24.15
C PRO A 63 -17.59 -18.78 -22.71
N GLN A 64 -16.49 -19.51 -22.55
CA GLN A 64 -15.84 -19.67 -21.26
C GLN A 64 -15.20 -18.33 -20.86
N MET A 65 -15.53 -17.85 -19.67
CA MET A 65 -14.93 -16.65 -19.10
C MET A 65 -13.52 -16.97 -18.63
N ASP A 66 -12.57 -16.08 -18.94
CA ASP A 66 -11.23 -16.11 -18.35
C ASP A 66 -11.33 -16.01 -16.81
N LEU A 67 -10.31 -16.51 -16.12
CA LEU A 67 -10.24 -16.60 -14.67
C LEU A 67 -10.46 -15.22 -14.01
N GLU A 68 -9.88 -14.15 -14.57
CA GLU A 68 -10.09 -12.77 -14.13
C GLU A 68 -11.54 -12.31 -14.29
N ALA A 69 -12.15 -12.61 -15.43
CA ALA A 69 -13.54 -12.26 -15.71
C ALA A 69 -14.51 -13.00 -14.78
N ASN A 70 -14.22 -14.27 -14.46
CA ASN A 70 -14.99 -15.05 -13.49
C ASN A 70 -14.88 -14.46 -12.07
N ILE A 71 -13.68 -14.03 -11.66
CA ILE A 71 -13.48 -13.33 -10.37
C ILE A 71 -14.28 -12.03 -10.32
N GLU A 72 -14.31 -11.25 -11.40
CA GLU A 72 -15.09 -10.00 -11.44
C GLU A 72 -16.60 -10.28 -11.38
N TYR A 73 -17.07 -11.29 -12.10
CA TYR A 73 -18.46 -11.75 -12.07
C TYR A 73 -18.89 -12.16 -10.66
N LEU A 74 -18.13 -13.05 -10.01
CA LEU A 74 -18.40 -13.52 -8.65
C LEU A 74 -18.34 -12.39 -7.61
N LYS A 75 -17.47 -11.39 -7.79
CA LYS A 75 -17.47 -10.17 -6.94
C LYS A 75 -18.75 -9.35 -7.10
N LYS A 76 -19.25 -9.19 -8.33
CA LYS A 76 -20.51 -8.48 -8.58
C LYS A 76 -21.69 -9.26 -8.01
N GLN A 77 -21.70 -10.58 -8.17
CA GLN A 77 -22.74 -11.46 -7.64
C GLN A 77 -22.80 -11.44 -6.11
N THR A 78 -21.66 -11.54 -5.42
CA THR A 78 -21.60 -11.44 -3.95
C THR A 78 -22.08 -10.08 -3.46
N SER A 79 -21.63 -8.96 -4.07
CA SER A 79 -22.10 -7.62 -3.69
C SER A 79 -23.61 -7.42 -3.93
N MET A 80 -24.19 -8.03 -4.96
CA MET A 80 -25.63 -7.99 -5.22
C MET A 80 -26.41 -8.78 -4.15
N LEU A 81 -25.93 -9.98 -3.81
CA LEU A 81 -26.53 -10.83 -2.78
C LEU A 81 -26.47 -10.17 -1.40
N ASP A 82 -25.34 -9.52 -1.03
CA ASP A 82 -25.21 -8.76 0.22
C ASP A 82 -26.31 -7.70 0.37
N ARG A 83 -26.58 -6.94 -0.69
CA ARG A 83 -27.62 -5.90 -0.69
C ARG A 83 -29.02 -6.51 -0.55
N GLN A 84 -29.28 -7.64 -1.19
CA GLN A 84 -30.56 -8.34 -1.09
C GLN A 84 -30.78 -8.93 0.30
N ILE A 85 -29.75 -9.53 0.90
CA ILE A 85 -29.79 -10.05 2.28
C ILE A 85 -30.05 -8.91 3.25
N ALA A 86 -29.30 -7.80 3.16
CA ALA A 86 -29.49 -6.64 4.03
C ALA A 86 -30.89 -6.02 3.89
N GLY A 87 -31.39 -5.90 2.65
CA GLY A 87 -32.75 -5.42 2.38
C GLY A 87 -33.83 -6.36 2.93
N GLY A 88 -33.66 -7.67 2.72
CA GLY A 88 -34.58 -8.69 3.24
C GLY A 88 -34.61 -8.73 4.77
N GLN A 89 -33.46 -8.72 5.43
CA GLN A 89 -33.38 -8.68 6.89
C GLN A 89 -34.02 -7.41 7.48
N LYS A 90 -33.87 -6.27 6.81
CA LYS A 90 -34.55 -5.03 7.21
C LYS A 90 -36.07 -5.16 7.08
N ALA A 91 -36.56 -5.69 5.95
CA ALA A 91 -37.99 -5.91 5.73
C ALA A 91 -38.60 -6.89 6.76
N VAL A 92 -37.87 -7.95 7.11
CA VAL A 92 -38.29 -8.89 8.17
C VAL A 92 -38.42 -8.17 9.50
N LYS A 93 -37.38 -7.41 9.92
CA LYS A 93 -37.42 -6.65 11.19
C LYS A 93 -38.56 -5.64 11.24
N ASP A 94 -38.82 -4.94 10.14
CA ASP A 94 -39.91 -3.97 10.06
C ASP A 94 -41.28 -4.66 10.14
N THR A 95 -41.43 -5.83 9.52
CA THR A 95 -42.65 -6.65 9.59
C THR A 95 -42.88 -7.24 10.98
N GLU A 96 -41.82 -7.72 11.65
CA GLU A 96 -41.87 -8.23 13.03
C GLU A 96 -42.30 -7.14 14.02
N ARG A 97 -41.79 -5.91 13.86
CA ARG A 97 -42.22 -4.75 14.65
C ARG A 97 -43.71 -4.46 14.44
N LEU A 98 -44.15 -4.43 13.19
CA LEU A 98 -45.57 -4.21 12.86
C LEU A 98 -46.47 -5.31 13.46
N LEU A 99 -46.03 -6.57 13.41
CA LEU A 99 -46.76 -7.69 14.02
C LEU A 99 -46.85 -7.54 15.54
N CYS A 100 -45.76 -7.13 16.20
CA CYS A 100 -45.76 -6.86 17.63
C CYS A 100 -46.76 -5.77 18.00
N ASP A 101 -46.71 -4.63 17.29
CA ASP A 101 -47.61 -3.49 17.51
C ASP A 101 -49.08 -3.86 17.30
N LEU A 102 -49.40 -4.59 16.23
CA LEU A 102 -50.75 -5.05 15.95
C LEU A 102 -51.24 -6.06 17.00
N SER A 103 -50.37 -6.98 17.42
CA SER A 103 -50.70 -7.97 18.45
C SER A 103 -51.00 -7.29 19.79
N GLN A 104 -50.21 -6.28 20.17
CA GLN A 104 -50.43 -5.48 21.36
C GLN A 104 -51.78 -4.74 21.29
N LYS A 105 -52.08 -4.08 20.16
CA LYS A 105 -53.37 -3.38 19.96
C LYS A 105 -54.58 -4.32 20.03
N ILE A 106 -54.46 -5.52 19.46
CA ILE A 106 -55.53 -6.53 19.53
C ILE A 106 -55.78 -6.95 20.97
N GLU A 107 -54.72 -7.20 21.74
CA GLU A 107 -54.84 -7.61 23.14
C GLU A 107 -55.44 -6.49 24.01
N GLU A 108 -54.99 -5.25 23.82
CA GLU A 108 -55.56 -4.06 24.48
C GLU A 108 -57.06 -3.91 24.18
N THR A 109 -57.45 -4.07 22.91
CA THR A 109 -58.86 -3.95 22.48
C THR A 109 -59.73 -5.08 23.03
N ARG A 110 -59.23 -6.32 23.07
CA ARG A 110 -59.94 -7.48 23.65
C ARG A 110 -60.11 -7.33 25.15
N SER A 111 -59.07 -6.87 25.83
CA SER A 111 -59.08 -6.58 27.25
C SER A 111 -60.12 -5.52 27.61
N LEU A 112 -60.20 -4.43 26.83
CA LEU A 112 -61.21 -3.38 27.00
C LEU A 112 -62.63 -3.90 26.75
N LEU A 113 -62.84 -4.71 25.71
CA LEU A 113 -64.15 -5.33 25.44
C LEU A 113 -64.60 -6.25 26.58
N GLY A 114 -63.67 -7.00 27.18
CA GLY A 114 -63.93 -7.83 28.35
C GLY A 114 -64.43 -7.00 29.53
N ASP A 115 -63.74 -5.90 29.84
CA ASP A 115 -64.12 -4.98 30.91
C ASP A 115 -65.49 -4.33 30.68
N LEU A 116 -65.71 -3.78 29.48
CA LEU A 116 -67.00 -3.16 29.12
C LEU A 116 -68.16 -4.15 29.23
N ARG A 117 -67.95 -5.41 28.81
CA ARG A 117 -68.97 -6.46 28.93
C ARG A 117 -69.26 -6.80 30.39
N THR A 118 -68.23 -6.84 31.25
CA THR A 118 -68.44 -7.04 32.70
C THR A 118 -69.12 -5.84 33.35
N ASP A 119 -68.79 -4.61 32.95
CA ASP A 119 -69.41 -3.40 33.49
C ASP A 119 -70.91 -3.34 33.16
N VAL A 120 -71.29 -3.66 31.91
CA VAL A 120 -72.71 -3.74 31.48
C VAL A 120 -73.46 -4.86 32.20
N ALA A 121 -72.80 -5.99 32.48
CA ALA A 121 -73.43 -7.14 33.14
C ALA A 121 -73.62 -6.97 34.65
N THR A 122 -72.84 -6.09 35.30
CA THR A 122 -72.76 -6.01 36.78
C THR A 122 -73.40 -4.75 37.37
N ASP A 123 -73.94 -3.83 36.55
CA ASP A 123 -74.53 -2.54 36.96
C ASP A 123 -73.68 -1.82 38.03
N ALA A 124 -72.36 -1.85 37.84
CA ALA A 124 -71.39 -1.42 38.82
C ALA A 124 -71.33 0.11 38.88
N THR A 125 -71.38 0.67 40.10
CA THR A 125 -71.32 2.12 40.36
C THR A 125 -70.03 2.80 39.92
N ALA A 126 -68.96 2.03 39.68
CA ALA A 126 -67.71 2.47 39.07
C ALA A 126 -67.33 1.51 37.94
N SER A 127 -67.26 2.04 36.72
CA SER A 127 -66.87 1.26 35.54
C SER A 127 -65.39 0.88 35.61
N ARG A 128 -65.09 -0.42 35.58
CA ARG A 128 -63.72 -0.95 35.52
C ARG A 128 -62.99 -0.49 34.27
N ALA A 129 -63.72 -0.33 33.16
CA ALA A 129 -63.18 0.16 31.91
C ALA A 129 -62.60 1.59 32.05
N VAL A 130 -63.27 2.47 32.79
CA VAL A 130 -62.78 3.86 33.03
C VAL A 130 -61.48 3.86 33.83
N VAL A 131 -61.40 3.04 34.88
CA VAL A 131 -60.18 2.93 35.71
C VAL A 131 -59.02 2.34 34.90
N ARG A 132 -59.26 1.31 34.07
CA ARG A 132 -58.22 0.75 33.20
C ARG A 132 -57.75 1.75 32.14
N GLN A 133 -58.67 2.50 31.54
CA GLN A 133 -58.34 3.54 30.58
C GLN A 133 -57.49 4.65 31.22
N GLN A 134 -57.79 5.03 32.46
CA GLN A 134 -56.95 5.96 33.21
C GLN A 134 -55.52 5.43 33.40
N ILE A 135 -55.35 4.17 33.80
CA ILE A 135 -54.03 3.54 33.96
C ILE A 135 -53.28 3.48 32.63
N GLN A 136 -53.97 3.18 31.51
CA GLN A 136 -53.35 3.19 30.18
C GLN A 136 -52.84 4.58 29.79
N ILE A 137 -53.63 5.63 30.04
CA ILE A 137 -53.23 7.02 29.77
C ILE A 137 -52.02 7.40 30.63
N GLU A 138 -51.98 7.01 31.91
CA GLU A 138 -50.84 7.26 32.79
C GLU A 138 -49.55 6.57 32.27
N LEU A 139 -49.64 5.30 31.85
CA LEU A 139 -48.52 4.56 31.26
C LEU A 139 -48.05 5.17 29.94
N GLU A 140 -48.97 5.61 29.09
CA GLU A 140 -48.65 6.28 27.83
C GLU A 140 -47.96 7.62 28.07
N THR A 141 -48.43 8.37 29.08
CA THR A 141 -47.78 9.62 29.51
C THR A 141 -46.35 9.37 30.00
N GLU A 142 -46.12 8.32 30.80
CA GLU A 142 -44.79 7.94 31.26
C GLU A 142 -43.87 7.52 30.09
N ARG A 143 -44.40 6.78 29.10
CA ARG A 143 -43.66 6.42 27.88
C ARG A 143 -43.27 7.67 27.09
N LEU A 144 -44.20 8.59 26.85
CA LEU A 144 -43.94 9.83 26.12
C LEU A 144 -42.89 10.70 26.83
N GLN A 145 -42.95 10.80 28.16
CA GLN A 145 -41.94 11.51 28.95
C GLN A 145 -40.55 10.87 28.82
N LYS A 146 -40.45 9.54 28.82
CA LYS A 146 -39.17 8.83 28.57
C LYS A 146 -38.64 9.13 27.17
N THR A 147 -39.50 9.10 26.16
CA THR A 147 -39.12 9.44 24.78
C THR A 147 -38.66 10.89 24.65
N GLU A 148 -39.30 11.84 25.35
CA GLU A 148 -38.87 13.24 25.39
C GLU A 148 -37.46 13.40 25.96
N VAL A 149 -37.17 12.71 27.09
CA VAL A 149 -35.83 12.71 27.70
C VAL A 149 -34.79 12.11 26.74
N GLU A 150 -35.12 11.01 26.05
CA GLU A 150 -34.23 10.41 25.05
C GLU A 150 -33.99 11.32 23.84
N ALA A 151 -35.05 11.97 23.34
CA ALA A 151 -34.95 12.94 22.25
C ALA A 151 -34.05 14.13 22.64
N GLY A 152 -34.18 14.64 23.87
CA GLY A 152 -33.31 15.68 24.42
C GLY A 152 -31.84 15.26 24.44
N LYS A 153 -31.53 14.02 24.87
CA LYS A 153 -30.17 13.47 24.83
C LYS A 153 -29.63 13.36 23.41
N LEU A 154 -30.46 12.92 22.45
CA LEU A 154 -30.06 12.82 21.04
C LEU A 154 -29.76 14.20 20.43
N LEU A 155 -30.56 15.21 20.74
CA LEU A 155 -30.31 16.59 20.30
C LEU A 155 -29.00 17.14 20.85
N GLN A 156 -28.73 16.93 22.15
CA GLN A 156 -27.44 17.32 22.75
C GLN A 156 -26.24 16.63 22.09
N ASN A 157 -26.37 15.33 21.79
CA ASN A 157 -25.32 14.60 21.08
C ASN A 157 -25.12 15.15 19.65
N LEU A 158 -26.20 15.54 18.99
CA LEU A 158 -26.15 16.12 17.65
C LEU A 158 -25.45 17.48 17.65
N ASP A 159 -25.70 18.32 18.65
CA ASP A 159 -25.00 19.60 18.84
C ASP A 159 -23.50 19.39 19.06
N GLN A 160 -23.12 18.42 19.90
CA GLN A 160 -21.70 18.06 20.11
C GLN A 160 -21.04 17.58 18.81
N ILE A 161 -21.73 16.77 18.01
CA ILE A 161 -21.23 16.29 16.73
C ILE A 161 -21.11 17.45 15.73
N ALA A 162 -22.07 18.37 15.70
CA ALA A 162 -22.05 19.54 14.84
C ALA A 162 -20.86 20.46 15.15
N GLU A 163 -20.58 20.73 16.42
CA GLU A 163 -19.40 21.51 16.80
C GLU A 163 -18.09 20.79 16.46
N ARG A 164 -18.00 19.49 16.72
CA ARG A 164 -16.82 18.70 16.30
C ARG A 164 -16.61 18.74 14.80
N LEU A 165 -17.68 18.63 14.02
CA LEU A 165 -17.62 18.73 12.56
C LEU A 165 -17.11 20.10 12.12
N ARG A 166 -17.63 21.18 12.71
CA ARG A 166 -17.22 22.56 12.42
C ARG A 166 -15.74 22.77 12.70
N LEU A 167 -15.25 22.32 13.87
CA LEU A 167 -13.84 22.39 14.24
C LEU A 167 -12.96 21.59 13.28
N ASN A 168 -13.38 20.37 12.92
CA ASN A 168 -12.64 19.53 11.98
C ASN A 168 -12.60 20.11 10.57
N GLN A 169 -13.68 20.72 10.09
CA GLN A 169 -13.69 21.41 8.79
C GLN A 169 -12.74 22.61 8.79
N ALA A 170 -12.72 23.40 9.86
CA ALA A 170 -11.78 24.50 10.01
C ALA A 170 -10.33 24.02 10.09
N ALA A 171 -10.06 22.92 10.80
CA ALA A 171 -8.74 22.30 10.87
C ALA A 171 -8.30 21.77 9.49
N ARG A 172 -9.19 21.08 8.77
CA ARG A 172 -8.93 20.56 7.43
C ARG A 172 -8.64 21.68 6.42
N ALA A 173 -9.33 22.81 6.52
CA ALA A 173 -9.07 23.97 5.66
C ALA A 173 -7.66 24.57 5.87
N LYS A 174 -7.06 24.38 7.05
CA LYS A 174 -5.68 24.81 7.35
C LYS A 174 -4.63 23.82 6.86
N VAL A 175 -5.00 22.60 6.49
CA VAL A 175 -4.05 21.62 5.96
C VAL A 175 -3.61 22.11 4.57
N PRO A 176 -2.30 22.25 4.32
CA PRO A 176 -1.79 22.61 3.01
C PRO A 176 -2.32 21.65 1.94
N LYS A 177 -2.71 22.19 0.79
CA LYS A 177 -3.13 21.37 -0.36
C LYS A 177 -1.93 20.73 -1.08
N GLU A 178 -0.77 21.36 -0.97
CA GLU A 178 0.46 20.91 -1.58
C GLU A 178 1.32 20.20 -0.54
N TYR A 179 1.95 19.10 -0.96
CA TYR A 179 2.77 18.25 -0.09
C TYR A 179 4.09 18.91 0.29
N TYR A 180 4.63 19.77 -0.58
CA TYR A 180 5.90 20.47 -0.40
C TYR A 180 5.68 21.96 -0.16
N SER A 181 6.45 22.54 0.77
CA SER A 181 6.55 23.99 0.88
C SER A 181 7.41 24.57 -0.25
N GLU A 182 7.31 25.88 -0.48
CA GLU A 182 8.18 26.58 -1.45
C GLU A 182 9.68 26.43 -1.10
N GLU A 183 10.00 26.31 0.19
CA GLU A 183 11.38 26.04 0.63
C GLU A 183 11.81 24.62 0.24
N ASP A 184 10.92 23.64 0.32
CA ASP A 184 11.20 22.24 -0.04
C ASP A 184 11.37 22.08 -1.55
N LYS A 185 10.50 22.70 -2.36
CA LYS A 185 10.66 22.72 -3.83
C LYS A 185 12.01 23.29 -4.24
N ARG A 186 12.46 24.34 -3.55
CA ARG A 186 13.78 24.93 -3.80
C ARG A 186 14.92 23.97 -3.43
N LYS A 187 14.81 23.24 -2.32
CA LYS A 187 15.80 22.20 -1.93
C LYS A 187 15.86 21.09 -2.97
N ILE A 188 14.71 20.61 -3.45
CA ILE A 188 14.63 19.59 -4.51
C ILE A 188 15.29 20.11 -5.79
N GLY A 189 15.03 21.36 -6.19
CA GLY A 189 15.68 21.97 -7.35
C GLY A 189 17.20 22.14 -7.22
N VAL A 190 17.70 22.43 -6.01
CA VAL A 190 19.15 22.47 -5.74
C VAL A 190 19.76 21.07 -5.79
N PHE A 191 19.08 20.10 -5.19
CA PHE A 191 19.46 18.70 -5.21
C PHE A 191 19.56 18.15 -6.64
N GLU A 192 18.57 18.44 -7.50
CA GLU A 192 18.58 18.03 -8.90
C GLU A 192 19.77 18.63 -9.67
N LYS A 193 20.11 19.91 -9.41
CA LYS A 193 21.26 20.56 -10.05
C LYS A 193 22.58 19.90 -9.65
N LEU A 194 22.76 19.60 -8.36
CA LEU A 194 23.95 18.92 -7.85
C LEU A 194 24.06 17.50 -8.40
N PHE A 195 22.94 16.79 -8.47
CA PHE A 195 22.87 15.46 -9.06
C PHE A 195 23.30 15.46 -10.53
N ARG A 196 22.78 16.40 -11.33
CA ARG A 196 23.20 16.58 -12.74
C ARG A 196 24.67 16.93 -12.87
N ALA A 197 25.19 17.78 -11.99
CA ALA A 197 26.61 18.15 -11.98
C ALA A 197 27.50 16.93 -11.70
N ASN A 198 27.13 16.10 -10.71
CA ASN A 198 27.87 14.88 -10.38
C ASN A 198 27.78 13.84 -11.52
N ALA A 199 26.60 13.63 -12.10
CA ALA A 199 26.42 12.72 -13.24
C ALA A 199 27.27 13.16 -14.44
N SER A 200 27.37 14.47 -14.70
CA SER A 200 28.27 15.03 -15.71
C SER A 200 29.74 14.80 -15.38
N ALA A 201 30.14 14.98 -14.12
CA ALA A 201 31.51 14.80 -13.69
C ALA A 201 31.96 13.34 -13.75
N PHE A 202 31.03 12.39 -13.62
CA PHE A 202 31.32 10.95 -13.68
C PHE A 202 31.21 10.37 -15.09
N GLU A 203 31.08 11.22 -16.13
CA GLU A 203 31.04 10.82 -17.54
C GLU A 203 29.85 9.89 -17.85
N TYR A 204 28.66 10.24 -17.34
CA TYR A 204 27.42 9.56 -17.74
C TYR A 204 27.04 9.90 -19.19
N GLU A 205 26.93 8.88 -20.04
CA GLU A 205 26.67 9.05 -21.49
C GLU A 205 25.34 8.44 -21.96
N SER A 206 24.72 7.55 -21.17
CA SER A 206 23.50 6.81 -21.58
C SER A 206 22.29 7.71 -21.90
N ALA A 207 22.24 8.94 -21.38
CA ALA A 207 21.19 9.89 -21.73
C ALA A 207 21.63 11.37 -21.56
N PRO A 208 20.92 12.32 -22.20
CA PRO A 208 21.20 13.73 -21.99
C PRO A 208 20.98 14.12 -20.53
N ILE A 209 22.01 14.68 -19.89
CA ILE A 209 21.99 15.08 -18.46
C ILE A 209 20.86 16.08 -18.15
N ARG A 210 20.45 16.86 -19.14
CA ARG A 210 19.34 17.82 -19.02
C ARG A 210 17.97 17.17 -18.84
N ASP A 211 17.84 15.91 -19.25
CA ASP A 211 16.59 15.15 -19.23
C ASP A 211 16.42 14.37 -17.92
N ILE A 212 17.48 14.30 -17.11
CA ILE A 212 17.47 13.69 -15.79
C ILE A 212 16.77 14.61 -14.79
N ARG A 213 15.60 14.22 -14.29
CA ARG A 213 14.82 14.95 -13.28
C ARG A 213 14.73 14.16 -11.98
N ILE A 214 14.41 14.81 -10.87
CA ILE A 214 14.05 14.13 -9.62
C ILE A 214 12.54 14.11 -9.52
N ASN A 215 11.93 12.92 -9.36
CA ASN A 215 10.49 12.79 -9.22
C ASN A 215 10.09 13.44 -7.90
N GLU A 216 9.16 14.39 -7.93
CA GLU A 216 8.72 15.08 -6.72
C GLU A 216 8.01 14.12 -5.75
N ASP A 217 7.36 13.05 -6.23
CA ASP A 217 6.64 12.11 -5.38
C ASP A 217 7.56 11.07 -4.73
N THR A 218 8.48 10.50 -5.50
CA THR A 218 9.38 9.41 -5.02
C THR A 218 10.75 9.91 -4.56
N LEU A 219 11.13 11.14 -4.92
CA LEU A 219 12.45 11.74 -4.75
C LEU A 219 13.58 10.93 -5.41
N VAL A 220 13.23 10.08 -6.37
CA VAL A 220 14.17 9.27 -7.14
C VAL A 220 14.41 9.93 -8.50
N PRO A 221 15.65 9.84 -9.04
CA PRO A 221 15.93 10.20 -10.41
C PRO A 221 15.01 9.50 -11.42
N PHE A 222 14.60 10.22 -12.47
CA PHE A 222 13.94 9.66 -13.63
C PHE A 222 14.40 10.39 -14.90
N LEU A 223 14.49 9.68 -16.02
CA LEU A 223 14.59 10.31 -17.34
C LEU A 223 13.18 10.67 -17.79
N SER A 224 12.99 11.72 -18.59
CA SER A 224 11.72 12.22 -19.13
C SER A 224 10.72 11.12 -19.59
N ASN A 225 10.03 10.46 -18.64
CA ASN A 225 9.06 9.34 -18.71
C ASN A 225 9.52 7.91 -18.32
N ILE A 226 10.70 7.72 -17.71
CA ILE A 226 11.13 6.42 -17.17
C ILE A 226 11.80 6.62 -15.80
N GLU A 227 11.23 6.01 -14.76
CA GLU A 227 11.81 5.98 -13.42
C GLU A 227 13.11 5.16 -13.42
N LEU A 228 14.20 5.71 -12.86
CA LEU A 228 15.50 5.01 -12.81
C LEU A 228 15.51 3.89 -11.75
N ARG A 229 14.43 3.74 -10.97
CA ARG A 229 14.24 2.67 -9.98
C ARG A 229 12.75 2.39 -9.78
N GLU A 230 12.25 1.24 -10.22
CA GLU A 230 11.08 0.64 -9.59
C GLU A 230 11.46 0.32 -8.13
N ILE A 231 11.04 1.16 -7.21
CA ILE A 231 10.92 0.73 -5.82
C ILE A 231 9.59 -0.02 -5.78
N ASN A 232 9.63 -1.32 -5.50
CA ASN A 232 8.45 -2.11 -5.15
C ASN A 232 7.83 -1.57 -3.84
N LEU A 233 7.25 -0.38 -3.88
CA LEU A 233 6.35 0.12 -2.85
C LEU A 233 5.02 -0.55 -3.12
N THR A 234 4.58 -1.34 -2.14
CA THR A 234 3.29 -2.01 -2.12
C THR A 234 2.17 -1.05 -2.55
N PRO A 235 1.23 -1.48 -3.42
CA PRO A 235 0.30 -0.58 -4.09
C PRO A 235 -0.79 -0.16 -3.11
N THR A 236 -0.54 0.94 -2.39
CA THR A 236 -1.53 1.50 -1.46
C THR A 236 -1.89 2.96 -1.74
N SER A 237 -1.50 3.51 -2.89
CA SER A 237 -2.09 4.76 -3.36
C SER A 237 -2.36 4.71 -4.86
N LYS A 238 -3.65 4.56 -5.20
CA LYS A 238 -4.16 4.83 -6.54
C LYS A 238 -4.11 6.34 -6.76
N ALA A 239 -3.07 6.84 -7.40
CA ALA A 239 -3.12 8.09 -8.14
C ALA A 239 -3.12 7.73 -9.64
N GLN A 240 -4.18 8.15 -10.32
CA GLN A 240 -4.47 7.85 -11.71
C GLN A 240 -3.72 8.80 -12.65
N ARG A 241 -3.05 8.23 -13.67
CA ARG A 241 -2.74 8.71 -15.06
C ARG A 241 -1.23 8.89 -15.37
N PRO A 242 -0.82 8.81 -16.65
CA PRO A 242 -1.33 8.00 -17.77
C PRO A 242 -0.29 7.00 -18.28
N THR A 243 -0.81 5.96 -18.92
CA THR A 243 -0.10 4.94 -19.71
C THR A 243 0.72 5.56 -20.85
N LEU A 244 2.03 5.59 -20.73
CA LEU A 244 2.96 5.58 -21.87
C LEU A 244 4.15 4.71 -21.45
N SER A 245 4.50 3.75 -22.31
CA SER A 245 5.56 2.74 -22.18
C SER A 245 6.71 3.08 -21.21
N THR A 246 6.70 2.46 -20.04
CA THR A 246 7.83 2.40 -19.12
C THR A 246 8.87 1.44 -19.68
N THR A 247 9.71 1.91 -20.59
CA THR A 247 10.91 1.17 -21.02
C THR A 247 11.91 1.22 -19.87
N ASP A 248 12.05 0.16 -19.08
CA ASP A 248 13.03 0.07 -18.00
C ASP A 248 14.44 0.40 -18.52
N ILE A 249 15.07 1.47 -18.00
CA ILE A 249 16.45 1.84 -18.36
C ILE A 249 17.46 0.75 -17.97
N LYS A 250 17.10 -0.21 -17.11
CA LYS A 250 17.92 -1.43 -16.95
C LYS A 250 18.14 -2.20 -18.26
N ALA A 251 17.23 -2.05 -19.22
CA ALA A 251 17.33 -2.67 -20.54
C ALA A 251 18.10 -1.82 -21.57
N ASP A 252 18.29 -0.51 -21.33
CA ASP A 252 18.85 0.42 -22.34
C ASP A 252 20.06 1.26 -21.86
N SER A 253 20.41 1.21 -20.56
CA SER A 253 21.62 1.85 -20.00
C SER A 253 22.68 0.79 -19.68
N SER A 254 23.95 1.15 -19.90
CA SER A 254 25.07 0.32 -19.47
C SER A 254 25.01 0.12 -17.93
N ALA A 255 25.39 -1.07 -17.45
CA ALA A 255 25.46 -1.35 -16.01
C ALA A 255 26.39 -0.36 -15.28
N SER A 256 27.44 0.11 -15.96
CA SER A 256 28.37 1.12 -15.46
C SER A 256 27.71 2.49 -15.25
N ASP A 257 26.85 2.92 -16.17
CA ASP A 257 26.13 4.20 -16.07
C ASP A 257 25.09 4.20 -14.96
N PHE A 258 24.45 3.05 -14.72
CA PHE A 258 23.53 2.90 -13.61
C PHE A 258 24.24 3.11 -12.26
N VAL A 259 25.43 2.53 -12.08
CA VAL A 259 26.25 2.74 -10.88
C VAL A 259 26.68 4.21 -10.76
N ARG A 260 27.10 4.86 -11.86
CA ARG A 260 27.42 6.30 -11.88
C ARG A 260 26.26 7.16 -11.37
N LEU A 261 25.02 6.83 -11.73
CA LEU A 261 23.83 7.54 -11.23
C LEU A 261 23.59 7.31 -9.74
N ILE A 262 23.76 6.08 -9.24
CA ILE A 262 23.65 5.80 -7.79
C ILE A 262 24.66 6.64 -7.02
N LEU A 263 25.92 6.63 -7.46
CA LEU A 263 27.00 7.39 -6.82
C LEU A 263 26.74 8.90 -6.87
N SER A 264 26.29 9.40 -8.04
CA SER A 264 25.91 10.81 -8.22
C SER A 264 24.80 11.24 -7.29
N TYR A 265 23.80 10.36 -7.10
CA TYR A 265 22.63 10.59 -6.25
C TYR A 265 23.03 10.64 -4.77
N LEU A 266 23.79 9.65 -4.30
CA LEU A 266 24.26 9.59 -2.91
C LEU A 266 25.12 10.81 -2.55
N LEU A 267 26.02 11.20 -3.46
CA LEU A 267 26.86 12.37 -3.24
C LEU A 267 26.06 13.68 -3.29
N ALA A 268 25.11 13.80 -4.22
CA ALA A 268 24.25 14.98 -4.32
C ALA A 268 23.36 15.16 -3.08
N LEU A 269 22.91 14.07 -2.44
CA LEU A 269 22.18 14.13 -1.17
C LEU A 269 23.03 14.76 -0.07
N HIS A 270 24.29 14.34 0.05
CA HIS A 270 25.21 14.95 1.01
C HIS A 270 25.44 16.43 0.70
N GLN A 271 25.79 16.76 -0.54
CA GLN A 271 26.08 18.12 -0.97
C GLN A 271 24.87 19.05 -0.77
N ALA A 272 23.67 18.60 -1.14
CA ALA A 272 22.44 19.36 -0.96
C ALA A 272 22.16 19.60 0.53
N SER A 273 22.44 18.61 1.39
CA SER A 273 22.26 18.74 2.84
C SER A 273 23.31 19.64 3.51
N ALA A 274 24.55 19.65 2.99
CA ALA A 274 25.65 20.44 3.49
C ALA A 274 25.51 21.95 3.22
N LEU A 275 24.74 22.32 2.18
CA LEU A 275 24.40 23.72 1.91
C LEU A 275 23.63 24.33 3.10
N PRO A 276 23.76 25.65 3.33
CA PRO A 276 23.06 26.35 4.43
C PRO A 276 21.54 26.11 4.44
N GLU A 277 20.98 25.88 3.26
CA GLU A 277 19.56 25.69 2.99
C GLU A 277 19.12 24.22 3.13
N GLY A 278 20.07 23.29 3.17
CA GLY A 278 19.85 21.84 3.21
C GLY A 278 19.55 21.26 4.59
N GLY A 279 19.59 22.10 5.63
CA GLY A 279 19.23 21.73 7.00
C GLY A 279 20.17 20.72 7.68
N ARG A 280 21.31 20.35 7.06
CA ARG A 280 22.36 19.47 7.63
C ARG A 280 21.83 18.18 8.25
N ARG A 281 20.90 17.52 7.57
CA ARG A 281 20.26 16.28 8.02
C ARG A 281 21.02 15.02 7.59
N HIS A 282 21.98 15.14 6.67
CA HIS A 282 22.81 14.00 6.26
C HIS A 282 23.77 13.57 7.39
N PRO A 283 23.94 12.26 7.68
CA PRO A 283 24.83 11.75 8.73
C PRO A 283 26.33 12.09 8.59
N GLY A 284 26.73 12.76 7.51
CA GLY A 284 28.13 13.08 7.22
C GLY A 284 29.05 11.88 6.91
N ILE A 285 28.52 10.68 6.67
CA ILE A 285 29.32 9.48 6.36
C ILE A 285 28.83 8.87 5.04
N LEU A 286 29.76 8.45 4.18
CA LEU A 286 29.49 7.68 2.97
C LEU A 286 30.47 6.51 2.90
N MET A 287 29.95 5.29 2.83
CA MET A 287 30.75 4.08 2.66
C MET A 287 30.44 3.45 1.30
N LEU A 288 31.47 3.23 0.51
CA LEU A 288 31.40 2.64 -0.82
C LEU A 288 32.22 1.35 -0.83
N ASP A 289 31.59 0.26 -1.23
CA ASP A 289 32.24 -1.02 -1.47
C ASP A 289 32.35 -1.22 -2.97
N GLU A 290 33.57 -1.35 -3.46
CA GLU A 290 33.93 -1.49 -4.87
C GLU A 290 33.18 -0.52 -5.80
N PRO A 291 33.32 0.82 -5.62
CA PRO A 291 32.62 1.78 -6.47
C PRO A 291 33.04 1.69 -7.96
N GLY A 292 34.13 1.00 -8.27
CA GLY A 292 34.60 0.71 -9.62
C GLY A 292 33.99 -0.53 -10.28
N GLN A 293 33.16 -1.30 -9.57
CA GLN A 293 32.55 -2.52 -10.07
C GLN A 293 31.71 -2.25 -11.34
N HIS A 294 31.58 -3.24 -12.22
CA HIS A 294 30.91 -3.15 -13.53
C HIS A 294 31.63 -2.32 -14.61
N SER A 295 32.97 -2.37 -14.65
CA SER A 295 33.79 -1.74 -15.71
C SER A 295 33.66 -0.21 -15.76
N MET A 296 33.59 0.46 -14.61
CA MET A 296 33.66 1.92 -14.57
C MET A 296 35.05 2.42 -15.00
N ALA A 297 35.08 3.45 -15.84
CA ALA A 297 36.33 4.06 -16.29
C ALA A 297 37.13 4.67 -15.12
N GLN A 298 38.46 4.62 -15.22
CA GLN A 298 39.38 5.17 -14.21
C GLN A 298 39.19 6.69 -14.02
N SER A 299 38.87 7.40 -15.09
CA SER A 299 38.46 8.82 -15.07
C SER A 299 37.26 9.07 -14.16
N SER A 300 36.20 8.24 -14.29
CA SER A 300 35.00 8.34 -13.46
C SER A 300 35.29 8.05 -11.98
N GLN A 301 36.11 7.02 -11.69
CA GLN A 301 36.52 6.69 -10.31
C GLN A 301 37.34 7.82 -9.69
N ARG A 302 38.27 8.39 -10.45
CA ARG A 302 39.07 9.54 -10.02
C ARG A 302 38.18 10.75 -9.72
N ALA A 303 37.24 11.06 -10.60
CA ALA A 303 36.28 12.15 -10.41
C ALA A 303 35.45 11.94 -9.13
N LEU A 304 34.98 10.71 -8.88
CA LEU A 304 34.26 10.36 -7.66
C LEU A 304 35.10 10.63 -6.40
N LEU A 305 36.33 10.11 -6.33
CA LEU A 305 37.19 10.30 -5.16
C LEU A 305 37.53 11.77 -4.93
N GLN A 306 37.80 12.52 -6.02
CA GLN A 306 38.04 13.97 -5.93
C GLN A 306 36.84 14.73 -5.38
N GLN A 307 35.62 14.38 -5.80
CA GLN A 307 34.41 15.04 -5.31
C GLN A 307 34.10 14.67 -3.85
N ILE A 308 34.35 13.42 -3.44
CA ILE A 308 34.24 13.00 -2.03
C ILE A 308 35.24 13.78 -1.17
N ALA A 309 36.50 13.86 -1.60
CA ALA A 309 37.55 14.57 -0.86
C ALA A 309 37.34 16.09 -0.79
N ALA A 310 36.70 16.68 -1.82
CA ALA A 310 36.32 18.09 -1.80
C ALA A 310 35.23 18.42 -0.77
N CYS A 311 34.47 17.42 -0.30
CA CYS A 311 33.43 17.59 0.70
C CYS A 311 34.01 17.53 2.12
N THR A 312 34.39 18.68 2.69
CA THR A 312 35.03 18.74 4.03
C THR A 312 34.16 18.23 5.19
N SER A 313 32.84 18.20 5.02
CA SER A 313 31.88 17.68 6.01
C SER A 313 31.51 16.22 5.81
N LEU A 314 32.17 15.51 4.88
CA LEU A 314 31.91 14.13 4.55
C LEU A 314 33.08 13.23 4.97
N GLN A 315 32.80 12.22 5.76
CA GLN A 315 33.70 11.09 5.96
C GLN A 315 33.40 10.03 4.89
N GLY A 316 34.24 9.96 3.87
CA GLY A 316 34.20 8.92 2.84
C GLY A 316 35.06 7.71 3.22
N ILE A 317 34.46 6.52 3.23
CA ILE A 317 35.18 5.24 3.35
C ILE A 317 34.99 4.51 2.03
N VAL A 318 36.09 4.22 1.34
CA VAL A 318 36.06 3.50 0.07
C VAL A 318 36.88 2.23 0.22
N ALA A 319 36.21 1.08 0.10
CA ALA A 319 36.87 -0.20 -0.13
C ALA A 319 36.90 -0.43 -1.64
N ALA A 320 38.09 -0.61 -2.21
CA ALA A 320 38.25 -0.83 -3.64
C ALA A 320 39.46 -1.74 -3.89
N SER A 321 39.31 -2.64 -4.87
CA SER A 321 40.40 -3.43 -5.43
C SER A 321 40.85 -2.79 -6.75
N PHE A 322 42.16 -2.57 -6.88
CA PHE A 322 42.76 -1.94 -8.05
C PHE A 322 43.56 -2.96 -8.85
N ASP A 323 42.88 -3.95 -9.45
CA ASP A 323 43.36 -4.93 -10.46
C ASP A 323 44.89 -5.15 -10.51
N GLU A 324 45.50 -5.38 -9.34
CA GLU A 324 46.93 -5.63 -9.13
C GLU A 324 47.93 -4.62 -9.75
N SER A 325 47.51 -3.40 -10.10
CA SER A 325 48.40 -2.38 -10.68
C SER A 325 48.56 -1.15 -9.76
N PRO A 326 49.70 -1.01 -9.08
CA PRO A 326 49.99 0.15 -8.22
C PRO A 326 49.96 1.49 -8.97
N GLU A 327 50.12 1.45 -10.30
CA GLU A 327 50.10 2.62 -11.17
C GLU A 327 48.69 3.22 -11.27
N VAL A 328 47.67 2.38 -11.45
CA VAL A 328 46.26 2.81 -11.52
C VAL A 328 45.82 3.42 -10.20
N PHE A 329 46.19 2.79 -9.08
CA PHE A 329 45.94 3.36 -7.75
C PHE A 329 46.52 4.77 -7.61
N ARG A 330 47.78 4.97 -8.01
CA ARG A 330 48.45 6.28 -7.94
C ARG A 330 47.81 7.31 -8.86
N GLU A 331 47.33 6.91 -10.03
CA GLU A 331 46.68 7.79 -10.99
C GLU A 331 45.30 8.26 -10.49
N VAL A 332 44.50 7.33 -9.96
CA VAL A 332 43.15 7.59 -9.45
C VAL A 332 43.18 8.41 -8.15
N THR A 333 44.18 8.18 -7.30
CA THR A 333 44.35 8.90 -6.03
C THR A 333 45.21 10.17 -6.13
N HIS A 334 45.66 10.53 -7.33
CA HIS A 334 46.53 11.68 -7.52
C HIS A 334 45.87 13.00 -7.09
N GLY A 335 46.50 13.70 -6.15
CA GLY A 335 46.04 15.00 -5.64
C GLY A 335 44.92 14.93 -4.61
N ILE A 336 44.68 13.75 -4.02
CA ILE A 336 43.66 13.52 -3.00
C ILE A 336 44.33 13.34 -1.64
N GLU A 337 43.80 13.99 -0.60
CA GLU A 337 44.21 13.74 0.78
C GLU A 337 43.37 12.58 1.34
N PHE A 338 44.01 11.46 1.68
CA PHE A 338 43.32 10.29 2.22
C PHE A 338 44.23 9.50 3.16
N LYS A 339 43.60 8.67 4.00
CA LYS A 339 44.29 7.69 4.84
C LYS A 339 44.17 6.32 4.20
N LEU A 340 45.30 5.77 3.74
CA LEU A 340 45.34 4.41 3.20
C LEU A 340 45.37 3.38 4.33
N ILE A 341 44.56 2.33 4.21
CA ILE A 341 44.60 1.14 5.05
C ILE A 341 44.80 -0.04 4.10
N GLU A 342 46.04 -0.53 4.00
CA GLU A 342 46.36 -1.72 3.20
C GLU A 342 46.02 -2.97 4.01
N LEU A 343 45.30 -3.90 3.38
CA LEU A 343 45.03 -5.22 3.94
C LEU A 343 46.08 -6.20 3.41
N ASP A 344 46.85 -6.82 4.29
CA ASP A 344 47.89 -7.80 3.93
C ASP A 344 47.32 -9.02 3.18
N ALA A 345 48.22 -9.74 2.48
CA ALA A 345 47.94 -10.83 1.53
C ALA A 345 46.98 -11.95 2.01
N LYS A 346 46.70 -12.05 3.32
CA LYS A 346 45.66 -12.93 3.89
C LYS A 346 44.93 -12.22 5.03
N SER A 347 43.81 -11.57 4.72
CA SER A 347 42.89 -11.03 5.74
C SER A 347 42.12 -12.12 6.48
N ILE A 348 42.02 -13.32 5.88
CA ILE A 348 41.43 -14.52 6.49
C ILE A 348 42.50 -15.61 6.51
N ALA A 349 43.00 -15.93 7.70
CA ALA A 349 43.94 -17.03 7.91
C ALA A 349 43.23 -18.16 8.68
N PRO A 350 43.54 -19.44 8.40
CA PRO A 350 43.08 -20.54 9.24
C PRO A 350 43.62 -20.35 10.66
N LEU A 351 42.76 -20.55 11.67
CA LEU A 351 43.19 -20.64 13.06
C LEU A 351 44.26 -21.73 13.16
N ILE A 352 45.51 -21.32 13.41
CA ILE A 352 46.61 -22.25 13.62
C ILE A 352 46.33 -22.98 14.94
N ASN A 353 45.79 -24.20 14.85
CA ASN A 353 45.73 -25.11 15.99
C ASN A 353 47.16 -25.62 16.25
N ASN A 354 47.85 -25.01 17.21
CA ASN A 354 49.08 -25.57 17.77
C ASN A 354 48.73 -26.85 18.56
N ASN A 355 48.60 -27.98 17.86
CA ASN A 355 48.52 -29.30 18.46
C ASN A 355 49.31 -30.31 17.62
N SER A 356 50.64 -30.26 17.75
CA SER A 356 51.53 -31.40 17.56
C SER A 356 52.94 -31.03 18.01
N GLU A 357 53.30 -31.38 19.25
CA GLU A 357 54.64 -31.85 19.63
C GLU A 357 54.62 -32.28 21.10
N ASN A 358 54.26 -33.54 21.35
CA ASN A 358 54.91 -34.38 22.36
C ASN A 358 54.47 -35.82 22.14
N SER A 359 55.12 -36.47 21.18
CA SER A 359 55.12 -37.94 21.06
C SER A 359 56.48 -38.40 20.57
N SER A 360 57.49 -38.39 21.43
CA SER A 360 58.58 -39.39 21.50
C SER A 360 59.62 -39.01 22.58
N ASN A 361 59.55 -39.70 23.73
CA ASN A 361 60.69 -40.32 24.43
C ASN A 361 60.19 -40.84 25.79
N ASP A 362 59.72 -42.09 25.80
CA ASP A 362 60.41 -43.22 26.45
C ASP A 362 59.75 -44.54 26.03
#